data_AF-A0A0F9C441-F1
#
_entry.id   AF-A0A0F9C441-F1
#
_cell.length_a   1.000
_cell.length_b   1.000
_cell.length_c   1.000
_cell.angle_alpha   90.00
_cell.angle_beta   90.00
_cell.angle_gamma   90.00
#
_symmetry.space_group_name_H-M   'P 1'
#
loop_
_entity.id
_entity.type
_entity.pdbx_description
1 polymer ?
#
loop_
_entity_poly.entity_id
_entity_poly.type
_entity_poly.pdbx_seq_one_letter_code
_entity_poly.pdbx_strand_id
1 'polypeptide(L)'
;MDYKARTAARYAAYYEKVFPVAFKNAHVGQTTEYVANKKAEKQAHYLTQRVMCQTDLYYLATEIFGMDKAVSAKPGMKGRHIWHPPAHGALCDELEKPTGSLIQFSRNMLKTTSAEIWAVQQVIIDPANVRIGMWSRSSAKVRAELKTIRGLLMNKRLVALFADRLTGNPKKFEVNNQDQLTVTRKVADESGGERQIPMDEAQIEVWGLDGTYVGRHYTHHYYDDIIDRDNTATASAIEKTQEQWGAIQAMKSPETIEKVVGTPWHQLDLYETIKKELMLPGYLEYKGVTSDWTIQYPYFTLEWLKAQETSMGGKGSYLFSCQYMLDTRPKGHRMFVLPVPYWTA
;
A
#
# COMPACT_ATOMS: atom_id res chain seq x y z
N MET A 1 14.45 9.92 -9.59
CA MET A 1 14.52 10.55 -8.26
C MET A 1 15.27 9.59 -7.33
N ASP A 2 16.26 10.07 -6.59
CA ASP A 2 16.93 9.27 -5.56
C ASP A 2 16.14 9.35 -4.24
N TYR A 3 15.33 8.31 -4.00
CA TYR A 3 14.46 8.22 -2.84
C TYR A 3 15.24 8.10 -1.52
N LYS A 4 16.41 7.45 -1.53
CA LYS A 4 17.23 7.32 -0.31
C LYS A 4 17.80 8.68 0.09
N ALA A 5 18.34 9.42 -0.87
CA ALA A 5 18.84 10.77 -0.62
C ALA A 5 17.72 11.72 -0.15
N ARG A 6 16.53 11.65 -0.77
CA ARG A 6 15.37 12.45 -0.37
C ARG A 6 14.95 12.16 1.07
N THR A 7 14.79 10.89 1.42
CA THR A 7 14.37 10.49 2.78
C THR A 7 15.43 10.85 3.82
N ALA A 8 16.72 10.71 3.50
CA ALA A 8 17.81 11.15 4.38
C ALA A 8 17.80 12.67 4.60
N ALA A 9 17.57 13.46 3.54
CA ALA A 9 17.46 14.92 3.64
C ALA A 9 16.26 15.34 4.50
N ARG A 10 15.09 14.69 4.35
CA ARG A 10 13.92 14.92 5.21
C ARG A 10 14.24 14.60 6.67
N TYR A 11 14.87 13.45 6.93
CA TYR A 11 15.28 13.05 8.28
C TYR A 11 16.19 14.11 8.91
N ALA A 12 17.23 14.55 8.20
CA ALA A 12 18.16 15.57 8.68
C ALA A 12 17.44 16.89 9.00
N ALA A 13 16.57 17.36 8.10
CA ALA A 13 15.81 18.59 8.28
C ALA A 13 14.87 18.54 9.51
N TYR A 14 14.21 17.41 9.76
CA TYR A 14 13.41 17.24 10.98
C TYR A 14 14.28 17.12 12.23
N TYR A 15 15.39 16.40 12.15
CA TYR A 15 16.32 16.26 13.26
C TYR A 15 16.87 17.62 13.70
N GLU A 16 17.23 18.50 12.77
CA GLU A 16 17.70 19.86 13.10
C GLU A 16 16.62 20.73 13.74
N LYS A 17 15.35 20.57 13.35
CA LYS A 17 14.22 21.27 13.99
C LYS A 17 13.99 20.81 15.43
N VAL A 18 14.21 19.52 15.72
CA VAL A 18 13.99 18.93 17.05
C VAL A 18 15.24 19.07 17.94
N PHE A 19 16.44 19.03 17.36
CA PHE A 19 17.73 19.13 18.04
C PHE A 19 18.54 20.32 17.48
N PRO A 20 18.38 21.52 18.07
CA PRO A 20 19.03 22.73 17.59
C PRO A 20 20.55 22.64 17.59
N VAL A 21 21.19 23.30 16.63
CA VAL A 21 22.65 23.32 16.43
C VAL A 21 23.41 23.84 17.67
N ALA A 22 22.79 24.68 18.50
CA ALA A 22 23.40 25.17 19.75
C ALA A 22 23.81 24.03 20.71
N PHE A 23 23.08 22.90 20.73
CA PHE A 23 23.44 21.73 21.53
C PHE A 23 24.60 20.91 20.95
N LYS A 24 24.91 21.07 19.65
CA LYS A 24 26.02 20.36 18.98
C LYS A 24 27.39 20.96 19.33
N ASN A 25 27.43 22.23 19.76
CA ASN A 25 28.66 22.98 20.03
C ASN A 25 29.03 23.07 21.52
N ALA A 26 28.29 22.41 22.42
CA ALA A 26 28.60 22.40 23.84
C ALA A 26 29.91 21.62 24.11
N HIS A 27 30.90 22.29 24.70
CA HIS A 27 32.22 21.72 24.97
C HIS A 27 32.16 20.53 25.95
N VAL A 28 33.00 19.52 25.69
CA VAL A 28 33.10 18.23 26.39
C VAL A 28 33.61 18.34 27.86
N GLY A 29 33.64 19.54 28.45
CA GLY A 29 34.32 19.81 29.72
C GLY A 29 33.53 19.51 31.00
N GLN A 30 32.19 19.42 30.94
CA GLN A 30 31.36 19.15 32.13
C GLN A 30 30.56 17.86 31.95
N THR A 31 30.86 16.84 32.77
CA THR A 31 30.30 15.48 32.68
C THR A 31 28.76 15.43 32.74
N THR A 32 28.13 16.33 33.49
CA THR A 32 26.68 16.45 33.62
C THR A 32 26.02 17.00 32.35
N GLU A 33 26.64 18.02 31.74
CA GLU A 33 26.18 18.65 30.50
C GLU A 33 26.30 17.67 29.31
N TYR A 34 27.39 16.89 29.28
CA TYR A 34 27.59 15.83 28.30
C TYR A 34 26.52 14.72 28.36
N VAL A 35 26.17 14.25 29.56
CA VAL A 35 25.13 13.22 29.74
C VAL A 35 23.74 13.76 29.35
N ALA A 36 23.44 15.00 29.71
CA ALA A 36 22.20 15.67 29.32
C ALA A 36 22.08 15.79 27.79
N ASN A 37 23.17 16.19 27.11
CA ASN A 37 23.22 16.29 25.65
C ASN A 37 22.99 14.95 24.96
N LYS A 38 23.60 13.86 25.43
CA LYS A 38 23.34 12.51 24.90
C LYS A 38 21.89 12.05 25.07
N LYS A 39 21.27 12.38 26.21
CA LYS A 39 19.85 12.06 26.44
C LYS A 39 18.94 12.85 25.51
N ALA A 40 19.24 14.14 25.31
CA ALA A 40 18.51 15.01 24.41
C ALA A 40 18.65 14.58 22.94
N GLU A 41 19.85 14.21 22.51
CA GLU A 41 20.12 13.67 21.17
C GLU A 41 19.33 12.37 20.91
N LYS A 42 19.36 11.42 21.86
CA LYS A 42 18.58 10.19 21.75
C LYS A 42 17.08 10.46 21.67
N GLN A 43 16.58 11.41 22.47
CA GLN A 43 15.18 11.82 22.44
C GLN A 43 14.82 12.46 21.11
N ALA A 44 15.70 13.29 20.55
CA ALA A 44 15.47 13.92 19.26
C ALA A 44 15.44 12.89 18.14
N HIS A 45 16.37 11.94 18.10
CA HIS A 45 16.32 10.82 17.16
C HIS A 45 14.99 10.06 17.28
N TYR A 46 14.56 9.73 18.50
CA TYR A 46 13.29 9.05 18.74
C TYR A 46 12.10 9.83 18.16
N LEU A 47 12.00 11.14 18.43
CA LEU A 47 10.93 12.00 17.92
C LEU A 47 10.98 12.14 16.40
N THR A 48 12.16 12.34 15.82
CA THR A 48 12.35 12.40 14.36
C THR A 48 11.90 11.11 13.70
N GLN A 49 12.27 9.96 14.25
CA GLN A 49 11.85 8.66 13.71
C GLN A 49 10.32 8.51 13.72
N ARG A 50 9.63 8.95 14.77
CA ARG A 50 8.16 8.94 14.82
C ARG A 50 7.54 9.80 13.72
N VAL A 51 8.00 11.04 13.58
CA VAL A 51 7.51 11.96 12.53
C VAL A 51 7.76 11.37 11.14
N MET A 52 8.93 10.79 10.91
CA MET A 52 9.25 10.15 9.63
C MET A 52 8.36 8.94 9.34
N CYS A 53 8.07 8.10 10.33
CA CYS A 53 7.10 7.00 10.14
C CYS A 53 5.70 7.52 9.76
N GLN A 54 5.27 8.66 10.30
CA GLN A 54 3.95 9.24 10.05
C GLN A 54 3.86 10.05 8.75
N THR A 55 4.99 10.43 8.13
CA THR A 55 5.00 11.38 7.00
C THR A 55 5.81 10.92 5.78
N ASP A 56 6.53 9.80 5.90
CA ASP A 56 7.32 9.23 4.82
C ASP A 56 7.17 7.70 4.82
N LEU A 57 6.29 7.20 3.97
CA LEU A 57 5.95 5.79 3.83
C LEU A 57 7.15 4.99 3.31
N TYR A 58 7.99 5.63 2.48
CA TYR A 58 9.24 5.03 2.01
C TYR A 58 10.22 4.83 3.17
N TYR A 59 10.33 5.80 4.08
CA TYR A 59 11.09 5.65 5.33
C TYR A 59 10.53 4.53 6.19
N LEU A 60 9.21 4.47 6.39
CA LEU A 60 8.56 3.40 7.17
C LEU A 60 8.89 2.02 6.57
N ALA A 61 8.76 1.86 5.26
CA ALA A 61 9.08 0.61 4.57
C ALA A 61 10.56 0.21 4.70
N THR A 62 11.48 1.15 4.49
CA THR A 62 12.91 0.83 4.42
C THR A 62 13.56 0.78 5.80
N GLU A 63 13.41 1.82 6.61
CA GLU A 63 14.12 1.93 7.88
C GLU A 63 13.48 1.09 8.98
N ILE A 64 12.14 0.99 9.02
CA ILE A 64 11.46 0.22 10.08
C ILE A 64 11.28 -1.24 9.67
N PHE A 65 10.82 -1.49 8.45
CA PHE A 65 10.54 -2.85 7.97
C PHE A 65 11.69 -3.48 7.18
N GLY A 66 12.75 -2.74 6.86
CA GLY A 66 13.95 -3.30 6.23
C GLY A 66 13.75 -3.70 4.77
N MET A 67 12.76 -3.13 4.08
CA MET A 67 12.39 -3.55 2.73
C MET A 67 13.53 -3.40 1.72
N ASP A 68 14.41 -2.40 1.88
CA ASP A 68 15.56 -2.21 0.99
C ASP A 68 16.63 -3.30 1.13
N LYS A 69 16.65 -4.01 2.26
CA LYS A 69 17.53 -5.15 2.54
C LYS A 69 16.90 -6.48 2.13
N ALA A 70 15.63 -6.49 1.75
CA ALA A 70 14.94 -7.70 1.37
C ALA A 70 15.48 -8.24 0.04
N VAL A 71 15.88 -9.51 0.06
CA VAL A 71 16.38 -10.24 -1.11
C VAL A 71 15.55 -11.49 -1.33
N SER A 72 15.41 -11.90 -2.58
CA SER A 72 14.66 -13.10 -2.92
C SER A 72 15.41 -14.36 -2.48
N ALA A 73 14.65 -15.32 -1.95
CA ALA A 73 15.13 -16.67 -1.68
C ALA A 73 14.77 -17.66 -2.81
N LYS A 74 14.07 -17.21 -3.86
CA LYS A 74 13.59 -18.09 -4.93
C LYS A 74 14.76 -18.62 -5.77
N PRO A 75 14.76 -19.92 -6.15
CA PRO A 75 15.71 -20.45 -7.12
C PRO A 75 15.74 -19.61 -8.40
N GLY A 76 16.93 -19.36 -8.95
CA GLY A 76 17.12 -18.49 -10.13
C GLY A 76 17.07 -16.98 -9.86
N MET A 77 16.57 -16.54 -8.70
CA MET A 77 16.46 -15.13 -8.31
C MET A 77 17.16 -14.82 -6.98
N LYS A 78 17.86 -15.81 -6.40
CA LYS A 78 18.45 -15.74 -5.07
C LYS A 78 19.40 -14.56 -4.93
N GLY A 79 19.25 -13.79 -3.85
CA GLY A 79 20.11 -12.65 -3.54
C GLY A 79 19.79 -11.37 -4.32
N ARG A 80 18.86 -11.40 -5.29
CA ARG A 80 18.39 -10.17 -5.95
C ARG A 80 17.50 -9.38 -5.00
N HIS A 81 17.73 -8.08 -4.93
CA HIS A 81 16.87 -7.17 -4.17
C HIS A 81 15.47 -7.16 -4.77
N ILE A 82 14.47 -7.36 -3.90
CA ILE A 82 13.05 -7.27 -4.28
C ILE A 82 12.50 -5.85 -4.12
N TRP A 83 13.25 -4.94 -3.51
CA TRP A 83 12.85 -3.55 -3.39
C TRP A 83 13.63 -2.70 -4.39
N HIS A 84 12.90 -2.02 -5.27
CA HIS A 84 13.45 -1.10 -6.27
C HIS A 84 13.10 0.33 -5.90
N PRO A 85 14.06 1.17 -5.47
CA PRO A 85 13.79 2.53 -4.98
C PRO A 85 12.97 3.41 -5.92
N PRO A 86 13.23 3.49 -7.24
CA PRO A 86 12.40 4.28 -8.15
C PRO A 86 10.94 3.81 -8.22
N ALA A 87 10.70 2.50 -8.33
CA ALA A 87 9.35 1.95 -8.44
C ALA A 87 8.58 2.07 -7.13
N HIS A 88 9.17 1.62 -6.03
CA HIS A 88 8.50 1.56 -4.74
C HIS A 88 8.46 2.93 -4.06
N GLY A 89 9.42 3.80 -4.34
CA GLY A 89 9.36 5.21 -3.95
C GLY A 89 8.19 5.94 -4.59
N ALA A 90 7.99 5.77 -5.90
CA ALA A 90 6.84 6.35 -6.60
C ALA A 90 5.52 5.79 -6.08
N LEU A 91 5.48 4.48 -5.78
CA LEU A 91 4.33 3.84 -5.14
C LEU A 91 4.03 4.42 -3.76
N CYS A 92 5.05 4.59 -2.92
CA CYS A 92 4.90 5.19 -1.60
C CYS A 92 4.35 6.63 -1.71
N ASP A 93 4.91 7.45 -2.60
CA ASP A 93 4.44 8.82 -2.81
C ASP A 93 2.96 8.86 -3.24
N GLU A 94 2.54 7.96 -4.13
CA GLU A 94 1.16 7.91 -4.61
C GLU A 94 0.17 7.44 -3.54
N LEU A 95 0.56 6.46 -2.72
CA LEU A 95 -0.25 5.98 -1.59
C LEU A 95 -0.41 7.06 -0.51
N GLU A 96 0.61 7.89 -0.27
CA GLU A 96 0.57 8.98 0.71
C GLU A 96 -0.26 10.20 0.26
N LYS A 97 -0.53 10.36 -1.03
CA LYS A 97 -1.34 11.49 -1.51
C LYS A 97 -2.72 11.49 -0.84
N PRO A 98 -3.22 12.65 -0.38
CA PRO A 98 -4.53 12.77 0.25
C PRO A 98 -5.69 12.75 -0.77
N THR A 99 -5.45 12.24 -1.98
CA THR A 99 -6.42 12.20 -3.08
C THR A 99 -6.59 10.77 -3.57
N GLY A 100 -7.71 10.52 -4.25
CA GLY A 100 -7.95 9.24 -4.88
C GLY A 100 -6.91 8.92 -5.97
N SER A 101 -6.51 7.66 -6.11
CA SER A 101 -5.55 7.25 -7.14
C SER A 101 -5.77 5.82 -7.65
N LEU A 102 -5.69 5.64 -8.96
CA LEU A 102 -5.52 4.33 -9.57
C LEU A 102 -4.02 4.04 -9.75
N ILE A 103 -3.58 2.90 -9.23
CA ILE A 103 -2.19 2.48 -9.18
C ILE A 103 -2.06 1.11 -9.85
N GLN A 104 -1.40 1.09 -11.00
CA GLN A 104 -1.16 -0.13 -11.76
C GLN A 104 0.30 -0.51 -11.73
N PHE A 105 0.58 -1.63 -11.08
CA PHE A 105 1.91 -2.22 -11.01
C PHE A 105 1.86 -3.62 -11.62
N SER A 106 2.94 -4.00 -12.30
CA SER A 106 3.05 -5.35 -12.82
C SER A 106 3.04 -6.40 -11.71
N ARG A 107 2.68 -7.63 -12.05
CA ARG A 107 2.73 -8.76 -11.11
C ARG A 107 4.13 -8.90 -10.51
N ASN A 108 4.20 -9.34 -9.26
CA ASN A 108 5.45 -9.56 -8.51
C ASN A 108 6.28 -8.29 -8.21
N MET A 109 5.64 -7.11 -8.11
CA MET A 109 6.27 -5.83 -7.74
C MET A 109 5.86 -5.28 -6.36
N LEU A 110 5.57 -6.17 -5.40
CA LEU A 110 5.29 -5.84 -3.98
C LEU A 110 4.19 -4.78 -3.71
N LYS A 111 3.27 -4.59 -4.66
CA LYS A 111 2.19 -3.60 -4.54
C LYS A 111 1.30 -3.80 -3.30
N THR A 112 0.91 -5.05 -3.03
CA THR A 112 0.15 -5.43 -1.84
C THR A 112 0.94 -5.15 -0.56
N THR A 113 2.22 -5.52 -0.51
CA THR A 113 3.07 -5.27 0.67
C THR A 113 3.23 -3.78 0.99
N SER A 114 3.42 -2.94 -0.03
CA SER A 114 3.47 -1.48 0.19
C SER A 114 2.16 -0.93 0.72
N ALA A 115 1.02 -1.50 0.32
CA ALA A 115 -0.28 -1.10 0.84
C ALA A 115 -0.57 -1.59 2.25
N GLU A 116 -0.12 -2.80 2.61
CA GLU A 116 -0.16 -3.28 4.00
C GLU A 116 0.65 -2.33 4.91
N ILE A 117 1.83 -1.89 4.46
CA ILE A 117 2.66 -0.90 5.17
C ILE A 117 1.93 0.45 5.26
N TRP A 118 1.27 0.90 4.19
CA TRP A 118 0.47 2.12 4.20
C TRP A 118 -0.70 2.03 5.18
N ALA A 119 -1.40 0.91 5.25
CA ALA A 119 -2.49 0.70 6.22
C ALA A 119 -1.97 0.81 7.67
N VAL A 120 -0.78 0.24 7.94
CA VAL A 120 -0.09 0.43 9.23
C VAL A 120 0.22 1.90 9.48
N GLN A 121 0.68 2.64 8.45
CA GLN A 121 0.95 4.07 8.55
C GLN A 121 -0.31 4.86 8.95
N GLN A 122 -1.44 4.60 8.30
CA GLN A 122 -2.70 5.29 8.62
C GLN A 122 -3.16 5.01 10.06
N VAL A 123 -2.97 3.77 10.54
CA VAL A 123 -3.23 3.39 11.95
C VAL A 123 -2.35 4.17 12.93
N ILE A 124 -1.08 4.40 12.61
CA ILE A 124 -0.18 5.17 13.50
C ILE A 124 -0.33 6.68 13.35
N ILE A 125 -0.88 7.20 12.25
CA ILE A 125 -1.14 8.63 12.07
C ILE A 125 -2.31 9.05 12.96
N ASP A 126 -3.48 8.43 12.77
CA ASP A 126 -4.71 8.74 13.49
C ASP A 126 -5.36 7.47 14.05
N PRO A 127 -4.81 6.90 15.13
CA PRO A 127 -5.37 5.69 15.73
C PRO A 127 -6.79 5.90 16.27
N ALA A 128 -7.20 7.14 16.58
CA ALA A 128 -8.50 7.40 17.17
C ALA A 128 -9.62 7.31 16.13
N ASN A 129 -9.43 7.87 14.94
CA ASN A 129 -10.52 8.01 13.96
C ASN A 129 -10.35 7.23 12.67
N VAL A 130 -9.17 6.67 12.38
CA VAL A 130 -8.98 5.91 11.13
C VAL A 130 -9.96 4.73 11.05
N ARG A 131 -10.53 4.55 9.85
CA ARG A 131 -11.41 3.45 9.48
C ARG A 131 -11.08 3.10 8.03
N ILE A 132 -10.38 1.99 7.83
CA ILE A 132 -9.92 1.53 6.52
C ILE A 132 -10.78 0.35 6.10
N GLY A 133 -11.53 0.50 5.02
CA GLY A 133 -12.12 -0.62 4.31
C GLY A 133 -11.11 -1.14 3.28
N MET A 134 -10.71 -2.40 3.39
CA MET A 134 -9.87 -3.05 2.38
C MET A 134 -10.69 -4.08 1.61
N TRP A 135 -10.70 -3.97 0.29
CA TRP A 135 -11.36 -4.92 -0.59
C TRP A 135 -10.35 -5.66 -1.45
N SER A 136 -10.64 -6.94 -1.65
CA SER A 136 -10.00 -7.72 -2.70
C SER A 136 -11.05 -8.59 -3.40
N ARG A 137 -10.62 -9.29 -4.44
CA ARG A 137 -11.48 -10.21 -5.18
C ARG A 137 -12.17 -11.25 -4.29
N SER A 138 -11.50 -11.71 -3.23
CA SER A 138 -12.05 -12.68 -2.28
C SER A 138 -11.69 -12.33 -0.83
N SER A 139 -12.58 -12.66 0.09
CA SER A 139 -12.35 -12.48 1.54
C SER A 139 -11.12 -13.26 2.02
N ALA A 140 -10.84 -14.43 1.44
CA ALA A 140 -9.68 -15.24 1.81
C ALA A 140 -8.35 -14.51 1.53
N LYS A 141 -8.24 -13.84 0.38
CA LYS A 141 -7.03 -13.09 0.03
C LYS A 141 -6.82 -11.92 1.00
N VAL A 142 -7.83 -11.07 1.19
CA VAL A 142 -7.70 -9.87 2.02
C VAL A 142 -7.56 -10.19 3.53
N ARG A 143 -8.10 -11.32 4.00
CA ARG A 143 -7.81 -11.83 5.36
C ARG A 143 -6.34 -12.19 5.55
N ALA A 144 -5.69 -12.72 4.52
CA ALA A 144 -4.25 -12.99 4.56
C ALA A 144 -3.45 -11.68 4.67
N GLU A 145 -3.87 -10.63 3.95
CA GLU A 145 -3.28 -9.29 4.06
C GLU A 145 -3.45 -8.72 5.47
N LEU A 146 -4.65 -8.83 6.06
CA LEU A 146 -4.89 -8.39 7.44
C LEU A 146 -4.00 -9.12 8.44
N LYS A 147 -3.70 -10.40 8.21
CA LYS A 147 -2.73 -11.15 9.02
C LYS A 147 -1.31 -10.59 8.88
N THR A 148 -0.89 -10.18 7.69
CA THR A 148 0.40 -9.50 7.49
C THR A 148 0.44 -8.18 8.23
N ILE A 149 -0.61 -7.36 8.11
CA ILE A 149 -0.74 -6.06 8.80
C ILE A 149 -0.63 -6.23 10.32
N ARG A 150 -1.29 -7.24 10.90
CA ARG A 150 -1.14 -7.61 12.32
C ARG A 150 0.33 -7.85 12.69
N GLY A 151 1.05 -8.60 11.86
CA GLY A 151 2.48 -8.86 12.05
C GLY A 151 3.34 -7.61 11.98
N LEU A 152 3.06 -6.71 11.03
CA LEU A 152 3.76 -5.43 10.88
C LEU A 152 3.55 -4.51 12.10
N LEU A 153 2.33 -4.45 12.64
CA LEU A 153 2.02 -3.68 13.87
C LEU A 153 2.73 -4.22 15.12
N MET A 154 3.17 -5.48 15.09
CA MET A 154 3.94 -6.12 16.16
C MET A 154 5.46 -5.97 15.99
N ASN A 155 5.93 -5.27 14.96
CA ASN A 155 7.36 -5.04 14.76
C ASN A 155 7.95 -4.33 15.98
N LYS A 156 9.01 -4.91 16.57
CA LYS A 156 9.63 -4.42 17.82
C LYS A 156 10.07 -2.96 17.73
N ARG A 157 10.61 -2.53 16.58
CA ARG A 157 11.06 -1.15 16.37
C ARG A 157 9.88 -0.20 16.28
N LEU A 158 8.81 -0.59 15.58
CA LEU A 158 7.58 0.19 15.49
C LEU A 158 6.89 0.31 16.85
N VAL A 159 6.75 -0.79 17.59
CA VAL A 159 6.15 -0.81 18.94
C VAL A 159 6.96 0.06 19.89
N ALA A 160 8.30 0.00 19.85
CA ALA A 160 9.14 0.87 20.67
C ALA A 160 8.96 2.35 20.32
N LEU A 161 8.79 2.69 19.03
CA LEU A 161 8.56 4.06 18.57
C LEU A 161 7.17 4.58 18.92
N PHE A 162 6.17 3.72 19.06
CA PHE A 162 4.76 4.10 19.28
C PHE A 162 4.17 3.37 20.48
N ALA A 163 4.91 3.25 21.59
CA ALA A 163 4.47 2.51 22.78
C ALA A 163 3.22 3.10 23.46
N ASP A 164 2.91 4.37 23.18
CA ASP A 164 1.69 5.08 23.56
C ASP A 164 0.44 4.57 22.81
N ARG A 165 0.62 4.00 21.60
CA ARG A 165 -0.47 3.58 20.68
C ARG A 165 -0.49 2.07 20.45
N LEU A 166 0.69 1.44 20.44
CA LEU A 166 0.91 0.04 20.09
C LEU A 166 1.44 -0.72 21.31
N THR A 167 0.78 -1.83 21.64
CA THR A 167 1.13 -2.64 22.81
C THR A 167 2.08 -3.80 22.49
N GLY A 168 2.28 -4.10 21.21
CA GLY A 168 3.03 -5.27 20.75
C GLY A 168 2.41 -6.63 21.12
N ASN A 169 1.23 -6.63 21.74
CA ASN A 169 0.51 -7.84 22.14
C ASN A 169 -0.72 -8.03 21.24
N PRO A 170 -0.76 -9.05 20.37
CA PRO A 170 -1.87 -9.26 19.45
C PRO A 170 -3.19 -9.57 20.17
N LYS A 171 -3.15 -10.09 21.41
CA LYS A 171 -4.35 -10.34 22.21
C LYS A 171 -5.05 -9.06 22.67
N LYS A 172 -4.34 -7.93 22.63
CA LYS A 172 -4.89 -6.60 22.94
C LYS A 172 -5.43 -5.88 21.72
N PHE A 173 -5.31 -6.48 20.53
CA PHE A 173 -6.08 -6.00 19.40
C PHE A 173 -7.52 -6.41 19.67
N GLU A 174 -8.40 -5.42 19.78
CA GLU A 174 -9.84 -5.68 19.87
C GLU A 174 -10.23 -6.29 18.53
N VAL A 175 -10.61 -7.57 18.58
CA VAL A 175 -11.01 -8.33 17.41
C VAL A 175 -12.30 -9.04 17.76
N ASN A 176 -13.36 -8.72 17.02
CA ASN A 176 -14.40 -9.66 16.73
C ASN A 176 -14.14 -10.14 15.29
N ASN A 177 -13.86 -11.42 15.11
CA ASN A 177 -13.71 -12.11 13.81
C ASN A 177 -12.41 -11.88 13.01
N GLN A 178 -12.18 -12.80 12.07
CA GLN A 178 -11.00 -12.83 11.17
C GLN A 178 -10.85 -11.59 10.28
N ASP A 179 -11.88 -10.74 10.24
CA ASP A 179 -12.08 -9.65 9.30
C ASP A 179 -11.79 -8.25 9.86
N GLN A 180 -11.58 -8.13 11.16
CA GLN A 180 -11.43 -6.83 11.82
C GLN A 180 -10.09 -6.71 12.57
N LEU A 181 -9.59 -5.48 12.64
CA LEU A 181 -8.44 -5.10 13.46
C LEU A 181 -8.67 -3.72 14.07
N THR A 182 -8.62 -3.68 15.39
CA THR A 182 -8.55 -2.45 16.18
C THR A 182 -7.41 -2.56 17.20
N VAL A 183 -6.47 -1.62 17.18
CA VAL A 183 -5.52 -1.37 18.27
C VAL A 183 -6.18 -0.46 19.31
N THR A 184 -5.41 0.29 20.10
CA THR A 184 -5.99 1.18 21.10
C THR A 184 -6.56 2.47 20.47
N ARG A 185 -7.88 2.68 20.56
CA ARG A 185 -8.55 3.96 20.27
C ARG A 185 -8.66 4.78 21.55
N LYS A 186 -7.74 5.73 21.76
CA LYS A 186 -7.80 6.67 22.88
C LYS A 186 -7.78 8.10 22.38
N VAL A 187 -8.58 8.96 23.01
CA VAL A 187 -8.51 10.41 22.84
C VAL A 187 -8.33 11.08 24.19
N ALA A 188 -7.68 12.24 24.18
CA ALA A 188 -7.66 13.10 25.35
C ALA A 188 -9.08 13.58 25.66
N ASP A 189 -9.46 13.54 26.93
CA ASP A 189 -10.66 14.21 27.44
C ASP A 189 -10.36 15.66 27.82
N GLU A 190 -11.41 16.44 28.08
CA GLU A 190 -11.33 17.87 28.43
C GLU A 190 -10.58 18.13 29.74
N SER A 191 -10.42 17.11 30.59
CA SER A 191 -9.67 17.15 31.84
C SER A 191 -8.22 16.69 31.71
N GLY A 192 -7.78 16.34 30.49
CA GLY A 192 -6.44 15.80 30.20
C GLY A 192 -6.28 14.31 30.49
N GLY A 193 -7.35 13.59 30.81
CA GLY A 193 -7.40 12.12 30.87
C GLY A 193 -7.53 11.48 29.50
N GLU A 194 -7.54 10.14 29.44
CA GLU A 194 -7.72 9.38 28.19
C GLU A 194 -9.03 8.60 28.24
N ARG A 195 -9.89 8.76 27.22
CA ARG A 195 -11.12 7.96 27.07
C ARG A 195 -11.11 7.15 25.79
N GLN A 196 -11.77 6.00 25.83
CA GLN A 196 -12.01 5.17 24.65
C GLN A 196 -13.16 5.75 23.84
N ILE A 197 -13.03 5.79 22.51
CA ILE A 197 -14.13 6.14 21.60
C ILE A 197 -14.73 4.84 21.06
N PRO A 198 -16.02 4.55 21.32
CA PRO A 198 -16.72 3.49 20.62
C PRO A 198 -16.99 3.95 19.18
N MET A 199 -16.57 3.13 18.21
CA MET A 199 -16.95 3.25 16.80
C MET A 199 -17.45 1.90 16.31
N ASP A 200 -18.44 1.92 15.42
CA ASP A 200 -19.02 0.68 14.88
C ASP A 200 -18.03 -0.04 13.95
N GLU A 201 -17.20 0.70 13.22
CA GLU A 201 -16.14 0.14 12.39
C GLU A 201 -14.81 -0.04 13.14
N ALA A 202 -14.17 -1.17 12.86
CA ALA A 202 -12.78 -1.36 13.25
C ALA A 202 -11.84 -0.37 12.53
N GLN A 203 -10.61 -0.23 13.02
CA GLN A 203 -9.63 0.63 12.33
C GLN A 203 -9.28 0.08 10.95
N ILE A 204 -9.28 -1.24 10.80
CA ILE A 204 -9.18 -1.92 9.51
C ILE A 204 -10.23 -3.03 9.47
N GLU A 205 -11.05 -3.02 8.42
CA GLU A 205 -11.98 -4.07 8.09
C GLU A 205 -11.71 -4.57 6.68
N VAL A 206 -11.83 -5.89 6.48
CA VAL A 206 -11.50 -6.51 5.20
C VAL A 206 -12.68 -7.24 4.58
N TRP A 207 -12.81 -7.09 3.26
CA TRP A 207 -13.98 -7.54 2.50
C TRP A 207 -13.59 -8.19 1.17
N GLY A 208 -14.28 -9.28 0.83
CA GLY A 208 -14.39 -9.71 -0.56
C GLY A 208 -15.36 -8.81 -1.32
N LEU A 209 -15.25 -8.76 -2.66
CA LEU A 209 -16.23 -8.08 -3.52
C LEU A 209 -17.67 -8.60 -3.32
N ASP A 210 -17.82 -9.85 -2.90
CA ASP A 210 -19.07 -10.55 -2.62
C ASP A 210 -19.59 -10.37 -1.18
N GLY A 211 -18.87 -9.65 -0.33
CA GLY A 211 -19.27 -9.40 1.06
C GLY A 211 -20.43 -8.42 1.21
N THR A 212 -21.15 -8.50 2.33
CA THR A 212 -22.16 -7.50 2.72
C THR A 212 -21.52 -6.44 3.59
N TYR A 213 -21.26 -5.26 3.01
CA TYR A 213 -20.55 -4.15 3.65
C TYR A 213 -21.41 -2.88 3.83
N VAL A 214 -22.73 -3.01 3.70
CA VAL A 214 -23.70 -1.91 3.82
C VAL A 214 -23.68 -1.30 5.23
N GLY A 215 -23.76 0.03 5.30
CA GLY A 215 -23.84 0.79 6.56
C GLY A 215 -22.48 1.08 7.22
N ARG A 216 -21.38 0.86 6.50
CA ARG A 216 -20.02 1.14 6.97
C ARG A 216 -19.50 2.43 6.35
N HIS A 217 -18.88 3.30 7.15
CA HIS A 217 -18.38 4.61 6.72
C HIS A 217 -16.88 4.75 6.95
N TYR A 218 -16.10 4.25 5.99
CA TYR A 218 -14.64 4.27 6.08
C TYR A 218 -14.05 5.62 5.68
N THR A 219 -13.02 6.06 6.40
CA THR A 219 -12.20 7.23 6.01
C THR A 219 -11.32 6.92 4.81
N HIS A 220 -10.95 5.65 4.64
CA HIS A 220 -10.12 5.19 3.54
C HIS A 220 -10.72 3.96 2.89
N HIS A 221 -10.79 3.98 1.56
CA HIS A 221 -11.07 2.81 0.76
C HIS A 221 -9.80 2.36 0.06
N TYR A 222 -9.45 1.09 0.24
CA TYR A 222 -8.30 0.49 -0.41
C TYR A 222 -8.71 -0.79 -1.13
N TYR A 223 -8.32 -0.93 -2.39
CA TYR A 223 -8.68 -2.07 -3.22
C TYR A 223 -7.42 -2.71 -3.77
N ASP A 224 -7.15 -3.98 -3.45
CA ASP A 224 -6.01 -4.73 -4.01
C ASP A 224 -6.46 -5.91 -4.87
N ASP A 225 -6.09 -5.86 -6.15
CA ASP A 225 -6.42 -6.88 -7.14
C ASP A 225 -7.89 -7.32 -7.05
N ILE A 226 -8.81 -6.36 -7.11
CA ILE A 226 -10.24 -6.63 -7.16
C ILE A 226 -10.66 -7.32 -8.46
N ILE A 227 -9.80 -7.27 -9.48
CA ILE A 227 -9.98 -7.91 -10.78
C ILE A 227 -9.09 -9.14 -10.91
N ASP A 228 -9.68 -10.22 -11.42
CA ASP A 228 -9.04 -11.48 -11.73
C ASP A 228 -9.53 -12.07 -13.07
N ARG A 229 -9.10 -13.30 -13.36
CA ARG A 229 -9.55 -14.02 -14.57
C ARG A 229 -11.05 -14.24 -14.59
N ASP A 230 -11.61 -14.65 -13.46
CA ASP A 230 -12.99 -15.14 -13.40
C ASP A 230 -13.97 -14.00 -13.62
N ASN A 231 -13.68 -12.83 -13.05
CA ASN A 231 -14.50 -11.65 -13.19
C ASN A 231 -14.20 -10.81 -14.44
N THR A 232 -13.29 -11.29 -15.31
CA THR A 232 -13.01 -10.73 -16.64
C THR A 232 -13.20 -11.70 -17.79
N ALA A 233 -13.62 -12.94 -17.53
CA ALA A 233 -13.73 -13.98 -18.53
C ALA A 233 -14.85 -13.74 -19.56
N THR A 234 -15.92 -13.04 -19.17
CA THR A 234 -17.08 -12.74 -20.02
C THR A 234 -17.54 -11.31 -19.84
N ALA A 235 -18.26 -10.76 -20.83
CA ALA A 235 -18.85 -9.42 -20.73
C ALA A 235 -19.78 -9.28 -19.52
N SER A 236 -20.62 -10.28 -19.26
CA SER A 236 -21.52 -10.30 -18.10
C SER A 236 -20.77 -10.35 -16.76
N ALA A 237 -19.63 -11.04 -16.69
CA ALA A 237 -18.80 -11.04 -15.47
C ALA A 237 -18.15 -9.67 -15.20
N ILE A 238 -17.73 -9.00 -16.27
CA ILE A 238 -17.20 -7.62 -16.19
C ILE A 238 -18.29 -6.66 -15.73
N GLU A 239 -19.48 -6.71 -16.35
CA GLU A 239 -20.63 -5.87 -16.01
C GLU A 239 -21.02 -6.04 -14.54
N LYS A 240 -21.17 -7.29 -14.07
CA LYS A 240 -21.43 -7.58 -12.66
C LYS A 240 -20.37 -6.99 -11.73
N THR A 241 -19.10 -7.02 -12.13
CA THR A 241 -18.01 -6.44 -11.32
C THR A 241 -18.09 -4.92 -11.26
N GLN A 242 -18.48 -4.27 -12.36
CA GLN A 242 -18.71 -2.83 -12.42
C GLN A 242 -19.92 -2.43 -11.57
N GLU A 243 -21.01 -3.21 -11.57
CA GLU A 243 -22.16 -3.00 -10.69
C GLU A 243 -21.78 -3.11 -9.22
N GLN A 244 -21.03 -4.16 -8.85
CA GLN A 244 -20.52 -4.35 -7.48
C GLN A 244 -19.61 -3.20 -7.08
N TRP A 245 -18.73 -2.75 -7.97
CA TRP A 245 -17.91 -1.57 -7.74
C TRP A 245 -18.78 -0.36 -7.45
N GLY A 246 -19.77 -0.05 -8.31
CA GLY A 246 -20.70 1.07 -8.13
C GLY A 246 -21.44 1.03 -6.79
N ALA A 247 -21.86 -0.16 -6.33
CA ALA A 247 -22.45 -0.34 -5.01
C ALA A 247 -21.48 0.01 -3.87
N ILE A 248 -20.19 -0.34 -4.00
CA ILE A 248 -19.17 0.07 -3.02
C ILE A 248 -18.97 1.59 -3.05
N GLN A 249 -18.95 2.18 -4.25
CA GLN A 249 -18.75 3.62 -4.42
C GLN A 249 -19.85 4.43 -3.71
N ALA A 250 -21.09 3.95 -3.73
CA ALA A 250 -22.23 4.62 -3.12
C ALA A 250 -22.16 4.74 -1.58
N MET A 251 -21.29 3.96 -0.93
CA MET A 251 -21.13 3.99 0.53
C MET A 251 -20.06 4.98 1.01
N LYS A 252 -19.28 5.54 0.09
CA LYS A 252 -18.19 6.45 0.44
C LYS A 252 -18.74 7.69 1.15
N SER A 253 -18.03 8.10 2.20
CA SER A 253 -18.23 9.43 2.76
C SER A 253 -17.59 10.49 1.83
N PRO A 254 -18.04 11.75 1.88
CA PRO A 254 -17.49 12.82 1.03
C PRO A 254 -15.98 13.00 1.16
N GLU A 255 -15.43 12.68 2.34
CA GLU A 255 -14.01 12.83 2.67
C GLU A 255 -13.19 11.53 2.46
N THR A 256 -13.82 10.46 1.97
CA THR A 256 -13.15 9.16 1.82
C THR A 256 -12.04 9.23 0.78
N ILE A 257 -10.82 8.85 1.18
CA ILE A 257 -9.68 8.72 0.27
C ILE A 257 -9.68 7.32 -0.34
N GLU A 258 -9.64 7.24 -1.67
CA GLU A 258 -9.73 5.97 -2.41
C GLU A 258 -8.43 5.58 -3.12
N LYS A 259 -7.91 4.39 -2.84
CA LYS A 259 -6.71 3.84 -3.46
C LYS A 259 -7.05 2.53 -4.16
N VAL A 260 -7.01 2.53 -5.49
CA VAL A 260 -7.26 1.34 -6.30
C VAL A 260 -5.93 0.82 -6.81
N VAL A 261 -5.54 -0.37 -6.38
CA VAL A 261 -4.24 -0.98 -6.70
C VAL A 261 -4.46 -2.31 -7.39
N GLY A 262 -3.80 -2.52 -8.52
CA GLY A 262 -4.08 -3.72 -9.28
C GLY A 262 -3.14 -3.97 -10.45
N THR A 263 -3.38 -5.10 -11.09
CA THR A 263 -2.81 -5.43 -12.39
C THR A 263 -3.96 -5.75 -13.35
N PRO A 264 -4.03 -5.12 -14.54
CA PRO A 264 -5.15 -5.29 -15.45
C PRO A 264 -5.17 -6.69 -16.06
N TRP A 265 -6.37 -7.15 -16.40
CA TRP A 265 -6.61 -8.46 -17.00
C TRP A 265 -7.23 -8.34 -18.39
N HIS A 266 -7.99 -7.28 -18.66
CA HIS A 266 -8.72 -7.13 -19.91
C HIS A 266 -8.87 -5.66 -20.33
N GLN A 267 -8.94 -5.38 -21.64
CA GLN A 267 -9.12 -4.01 -22.19
C GLN A 267 -10.45 -3.32 -21.81
N LEU A 268 -11.40 -4.11 -21.29
CA LEU A 268 -12.70 -3.68 -20.80
C LEU A 268 -12.86 -3.93 -19.30
N ASP A 269 -11.77 -4.27 -18.59
CA ASP A 269 -11.88 -4.47 -17.14
C ASP A 269 -12.20 -3.17 -16.41
N LEU A 270 -12.53 -3.30 -15.12
CA LEU A 270 -12.89 -2.16 -14.27
C LEU A 270 -11.81 -1.08 -14.22
N TYR A 271 -10.52 -1.45 -14.28
CA TYR A 271 -9.46 -0.44 -14.22
C TYR A 271 -9.47 0.43 -15.48
N GLU A 272 -9.72 -0.17 -16.65
CA GLU A 272 -9.88 0.60 -17.88
C GLU A 272 -11.08 1.54 -17.84
N THR A 273 -12.18 1.15 -17.21
CA THR A 273 -13.32 2.05 -16.94
C THR A 273 -12.91 3.21 -16.04
N ILE A 274 -12.28 2.94 -14.88
CA ILE A 274 -11.80 3.96 -13.94
C ILE A 274 -10.89 4.98 -14.63
N LYS A 275 -9.99 4.51 -15.51
CA LYS A 275 -9.12 5.38 -16.31
C LYS A 275 -9.89 6.24 -17.31
N LYS A 276 -10.73 5.62 -18.13
CA LYS A 276 -11.44 6.30 -19.24
C LYS A 276 -12.41 7.36 -18.74
N GLU A 277 -13.08 7.06 -17.63
CA GLU A 277 -14.06 7.96 -17.01
C GLU A 277 -13.40 8.95 -16.04
N LEU A 278 -12.08 8.90 -15.86
CA LEU A 278 -11.33 9.77 -14.95
C LEU A 278 -11.92 9.79 -13.53
N MET A 279 -12.38 8.63 -13.06
CA MET A 279 -13.08 8.52 -11.77
C MET A 279 -12.17 8.88 -10.58
N LEU A 280 -10.85 8.84 -10.78
CA LEU A 280 -9.84 9.16 -9.77
C LEU A 280 -8.86 10.21 -10.31
N PRO A 281 -8.48 11.21 -9.49
CA PRO A 281 -7.59 12.29 -9.93
C PRO A 281 -6.14 11.85 -10.12
N GLY A 282 -5.70 10.81 -9.42
CA GLY A 282 -4.36 10.25 -9.51
C GLY A 282 -4.28 9.01 -10.41
N TYR A 283 -3.21 8.90 -11.19
CA TYR A 283 -2.87 7.69 -11.93
C TYR A 283 -1.35 7.44 -11.86
N LEU A 284 -0.97 6.23 -11.45
CA LEU A 284 0.41 5.77 -11.48
C LEU A 284 0.49 4.42 -12.17
N GLU A 285 1.37 4.31 -13.15
CA GLU A 285 1.67 3.06 -13.86
C GLU A 285 3.15 2.73 -13.74
N TYR A 286 3.46 1.48 -13.38
CA TYR A 286 4.84 0.99 -13.35
C TYR A 286 4.95 -0.41 -13.97
N LYS A 287 5.61 -0.49 -15.13
CA LYS A 287 5.78 -1.73 -15.89
C LYS A 287 6.92 -2.56 -15.32
N GLY A 288 6.80 -3.87 -15.42
CA GLY A 288 7.90 -4.78 -15.16
C GLY A 288 8.88 -4.79 -16.33
N VAL A 289 8.33 -4.82 -17.53
CA VAL A 289 9.04 -4.89 -18.80
C VAL A 289 8.24 -4.17 -19.89
N THR A 290 8.93 -3.51 -20.81
CA THR A 290 8.31 -2.85 -21.97
C THR A 290 8.09 -3.84 -23.13
N SER A 291 7.39 -3.40 -24.18
CA SER A 291 7.11 -4.23 -25.37
C SER A 291 8.35 -4.61 -26.17
N ASP A 292 9.42 -3.80 -26.09
CA ASP A 292 10.75 -4.05 -26.66
C ASP A 292 11.64 -4.89 -25.72
N TRP A 293 11.09 -5.47 -24.65
CA TRP A 293 11.78 -6.29 -23.66
C TRP A 293 12.79 -5.55 -22.77
N THR A 294 12.71 -4.22 -22.70
CA THR A 294 13.50 -3.43 -21.74
C THR A 294 12.94 -3.63 -20.34
N ILE A 295 13.77 -4.20 -19.45
CA ILE A 295 13.40 -4.48 -18.05
C ILE A 295 13.41 -3.17 -17.27
N GLN A 296 12.25 -2.78 -16.74
CA GLN A 296 12.12 -1.59 -15.88
C GLN A 296 12.25 -1.91 -14.40
N TYR A 297 12.02 -3.17 -14.02
CA TYR A 297 12.13 -3.62 -12.65
C TYR A 297 13.30 -4.60 -12.47
N PRO A 298 14.44 -4.15 -11.91
CA PRO A 298 15.69 -4.92 -11.87
C PRO A 298 15.63 -6.24 -11.10
N TYR A 299 14.59 -6.45 -10.28
CA TYR A 299 14.37 -7.76 -9.69
C TYR A 299 14.22 -8.82 -10.79
N PHE A 300 13.50 -8.52 -11.88
CA PHE A 300 13.28 -9.45 -12.99
C PHE A 300 14.54 -9.72 -13.80
N THR A 301 14.60 -10.92 -14.38
CA THR A 301 15.57 -11.30 -15.40
C THR A 301 14.83 -11.59 -16.70
N LEU A 302 15.52 -11.44 -17.83
CA LEU A 302 14.93 -11.73 -19.13
C LEU A 302 14.53 -13.21 -19.25
N GLU A 303 15.37 -14.11 -18.75
CA GLU A 303 15.09 -15.55 -18.71
C GLU A 303 13.82 -15.85 -17.91
N TRP A 304 13.70 -15.27 -16.72
CA TRP A 304 12.51 -15.45 -15.89
C TRP A 304 11.26 -14.90 -16.57
N LEU A 305 11.34 -13.70 -17.17
CA LEU A 305 10.21 -13.10 -17.90
C LEU A 305 9.77 -13.96 -19.09
N LYS A 306 10.71 -14.53 -19.87
CA LYS A 306 10.40 -15.45 -20.97
C LYS A 306 9.76 -16.75 -20.48
N ALA A 307 10.21 -17.26 -19.33
CA ALA A 307 9.59 -18.42 -18.70
C ALA A 307 8.15 -18.10 -18.23
N GLN A 308 7.92 -16.89 -17.69
CA GLN A 308 6.59 -16.43 -17.33
C GLN A 308 5.68 -16.29 -18.56
N GLU A 309 6.15 -15.64 -19.63
CA GLU A 309 5.42 -15.54 -20.90
C GLU A 309 5.02 -16.92 -21.43
N THR A 310 5.97 -17.86 -21.44
CA THR A 310 5.72 -19.25 -21.87
C THR A 310 4.66 -19.93 -21.00
N SER A 311 4.76 -19.80 -19.68
CA SER A 311 3.78 -20.38 -18.74
C SER A 311 2.36 -19.79 -18.88
N MET A 312 2.26 -18.56 -19.39
CA MET A 312 1.00 -17.82 -19.55
C MET A 312 0.38 -18.00 -20.94
N GLY A 313 0.78 -19.02 -21.70
CA GLY A 313 0.20 -19.35 -23.00
C GLY A 313 1.13 -19.14 -24.20
N GLY A 314 2.43 -18.93 -23.97
CA GLY A 314 3.44 -18.87 -25.05
C GLY A 314 3.73 -17.47 -25.57
N LYS A 315 4.56 -17.41 -26.62
CA LYS A 315 5.04 -16.17 -27.24
C LYS A 315 3.87 -15.26 -27.65
N GLY A 316 3.90 -14.00 -27.21
CA GLY A 316 2.83 -13.04 -27.49
C GLY A 316 1.58 -13.24 -26.64
N SER A 317 1.71 -13.94 -25.50
CA SER A 317 0.59 -14.11 -24.57
C SER A 317 -0.02 -12.76 -24.18
N TYR A 318 -1.32 -12.63 -24.46
CA TYR A 318 -2.09 -11.46 -24.04
C TYR A 318 -2.08 -11.31 -22.51
N LEU A 319 -2.15 -12.42 -21.77
CA LEU A 319 -2.09 -12.37 -20.30
C LEU A 319 -0.74 -11.84 -19.82
N PHE A 320 0.36 -12.21 -20.47
CA PHE A 320 1.67 -11.64 -20.15
C PHE A 320 1.71 -10.13 -20.44
N SER A 321 1.15 -9.70 -21.58
CA SER A 321 1.04 -8.28 -21.94
C SER A 321 0.27 -7.49 -20.87
N CYS A 322 -0.87 -8.00 -20.43
CA CYS A 322 -1.66 -7.38 -19.36
C CYS A 322 -0.90 -7.35 -18.02
N GLN A 323 -0.26 -8.46 -17.63
CA GLN A 323 0.25 -8.63 -16.27
C GLN A 323 1.66 -8.08 -16.03
N TYR A 324 2.52 -8.04 -17.06
CA TYR A 324 3.93 -7.61 -16.94
C TYR A 324 4.28 -6.38 -17.78
N MET A 325 3.55 -6.14 -18.88
CA MET A 325 3.72 -4.94 -19.70
C MET A 325 2.67 -3.86 -19.41
N LEU A 326 1.64 -4.18 -18.62
CA LEU A 326 0.47 -3.33 -18.37
C LEU A 326 -0.16 -2.82 -19.68
N ASP A 327 -0.12 -3.64 -20.72
CA ASP A 327 -0.65 -3.31 -22.05
C ASP A 327 -1.81 -4.26 -22.34
N THR A 328 -3.03 -3.74 -22.17
CA THR A 328 -4.28 -4.46 -22.39
C THR A 328 -4.71 -4.46 -23.86
N ARG A 329 -3.97 -3.80 -24.76
CA ARG A 329 -4.36 -3.75 -26.18
C ARG A 329 -4.18 -5.12 -26.83
N PRO A 330 -5.20 -5.64 -27.54
CA PRO A 330 -5.08 -6.93 -28.21
C PRO A 330 -4.03 -6.88 -29.32
N LYS A 331 -2.90 -7.57 -29.12
CA LYS A 331 -1.87 -7.78 -30.15
C LYS A 331 -2.18 -9.04 -30.95
N GLY A 332 -3.24 -9.02 -31.76
CA GLY A 332 -3.53 -10.01 -32.80
C GLY A 332 -3.88 -11.46 -32.38
N HIS A 333 -3.51 -11.91 -31.17
CA HIS A 333 -3.87 -13.23 -30.65
C HIS A 333 -5.15 -13.13 -29.81
N ARG A 334 -6.24 -13.44 -30.50
CA ARG A 334 -7.65 -13.43 -30.09
C ARG A 334 -7.87 -14.27 -28.83
N MET A 335 -8.15 -13.64 -27.69
CA MET A 335 -8.90 -14.34 -26.63
C MET A 335 -10.41 -14.32 -26.92
N PHE A 336 -10.94 -13.27 -27.56
CA PHE A 336 -12.22 -13.25 -28.31
C PHE A 336 -12.17 -12.07 -29.29
N VAL A 337 -12.79 -12.20 -30.47
CA VAL A 337 -13.15 -11.03 -31.29
C VAL A 337 -14.39 -10.44 -30.63
N LEU A 338 -14.34 -9.16 -30.22
CA LEU A 338 -15.54 -8.48 -29.73
C LEU A 338 -16.63 -8.61 -30.81
N PRO A 339 -17.89 -8.97 -30.46
CA PRO A 339 -18.99 -8.65 -31.36
C PRO A 339 -18.95 -7.14 -31.54
N VAL A 340 -18.63 -6.70 -32.76
CA VAL A 340 -18.69 -5.29 -33.14
C VAL A 340 -20.11 -4.82 -32.80
N PRO A 341 -20.31 -3.77 -31.99
CA PRO A 341 -21.64 -3.27 -31.75
C PRO A 341 -22.17 -2.73 -33.09
N TYR A 342 -23.17 -3.41 -33.64
CA TYR A 342 -23.93 -2.91 -34.78
C TYR A 342 -24.81 -1.76 -34.29
N TRP A 343 -24.24 -0.57 -34.18
CA TRP A 343 -25.05 0.64 -34.29
C TRP A 343 -25.13 0.98 -35.77
N THR A 344 -26.18 0.48 -36.43
CA THR A 344 -26.67 1.12 -37.65
C THR A 344 -27.36 2.41 -37.25
N ALA A 345 -26.94 3.51 -37.87
CA ALA A 345 -27.51 4.84 -37.72
C ALA A 345 -29.02 4.88 -38.02
#